data_AF-A0A975AG66-F1
#
_entry.id   AF-A0A975AG66-F1
#
_cell.length_a   1.000
_cell.length_b   1.000
_cell.length_c   1.000
_cell.angle_alpha   90.00
_cell.angle_beta   90.00
_cell.angle_gamma   90.00
#
_symmetry.space_group_name_H-M   'P 1'
#
loop_
_entity.id
_entity.type
_entity.pdbx_description
1 polymer ?
#
loop_
_entity_poly.entity_id
_entity_poly.type
_entity_poly.pdbx_seq_one_letter_code
_entity_poly.pdbx_strand_id
1 'polypeptide(L)'
;MNIILFIIAWIIGVIFTGFSTIQILIVLFTSIPLTYRFKKKYGDLFDSLIVYIQSIISIIIHLCINFLVYYALIRCHNQYIVYGFLVGNLITIIMSIGKLGINKTNYFEYINTNKKAFAEEIYLTITNKEEVHDTFIMERCTDKKR
;
A
#
# COMPACT_ATOMS: atom_id res chain seq x y z
N MET A 1 13.80 28.32 -18.15
CA MET A 1 14.42 27.69 -16.96
C MET A 1 13.40 27.23 -15.92
N ASN A 2 12.44 28.08 -15.52
CA ASN A 2 11.47 27.76 -14.46
C ASN A 2 10.52 26.58 -14.77
N ILE A 3 10.09 26.43 -16.03
CA ILE A 3 9.24 25.30 -16.47
C ILE A 3 9.98 23.97 -16.36
N ILE A 4 11.28 23.94 -16.68
CA ILE A 4 12.09 22.72 -16.60
C ILE A 4 12.20 22.26 -15.14
N LEU A 5 12.45 23.19 -14.20
CA LEU A 5 12.48 22.89 -12.77
C LEU A 5 11.13 22.36 -12.26
N PHE A 6 10.02 22.95 -12.72
CA PHE A 6 8.69 22.46 -12.40
C PHE A 6 8.49 21.01 -12.87
N ILE A 7 8.83 20.70 -14.13
CA ILE A 7 8.67 19.34 -14.70
C ILE A 7 9.52 18.32 -13.95
N ILE A 8 10.77 18.67 -13.61
CA ILE A 8 11.65 17.79 -12.82
C ILE A 8 11.05 17.54 -11.44
N ALA A 9 10.65 18.60 -10.73
CA ALA A 9 10.05 18.47 -9.41
C ALA A 9 8.73 17.69 -9.45
N TRP A 10 7.96 17.83 -10.53
CA TRP A 10 6.73 17.07 -10.78
C TRP A 10 6.99 15.58 -10.90
N ILE A 11 7.96 15.17 -11.73
CA ILE A 11 8.36 13.75 -11.86
C ILE A 11 8.84 13.20 -10.52
N ILE A 12 9.66 13.97 -9.79
CA ILE A 12 10.13 13.59 -8.45
C ILE A 12 8.95 13.41 -7.51
N GLY A 13 7.98 14.32 -7.52
CA GLY A 13 6.75 14.21 -6.72
C GLY A 13 5.97 12.94 -7.04
N VAL A 14 5.82 12.61 -8.32
CA VAL A 14 5.14 11.38 -8.76
C VAL A 14 5.82 10.13 -8.19
N ILE A 15 7.14 10.03 -8.38
CA ILE A 15 7.95 8.88 -7.92
C ILE A 15 7.90 8.78 -6.40
N PHE A 16 8.19 9.89 -5.71
CA PHE A 16 8.24 9.96 -4.25
C PHE A 16 6.92 9.49 -3.61
N THR A 17 5.79 9.96 -4.14
CA THR A 17 4.47 9.62 -3.63
C THR A 17 4.19 8.14 -3.78
N GLY A 18 4.54 7.57 -4.94
CA GLY A 18 4.36 6.14 -5.20
C GLY A 18 5.14 5.26 -4.23
N PHE A 19 6.39 5.59 -3.93
CA PHE A 19 7.22 4.79 -3.02
C PHE A 19 6.97 5.05 -1.54
N SER A 20 6.44 6.21 -1.17
CA SER A 20 6.32 6.61 0.23
C SER A 20 4.87 6.73 0.70
N THR A 21 4.12 7.69 0.14
CA THR A 21 2.75 7.96 0.58
C THR A 21 1.81 6.80 0.26
N ILE A 22 1.88 6.25 -0.94
CA ILE A 22 1.03 5.10 -1.33
C ILE A 22 1.33 3.88 -0.47
N GLN A 23 2.58 3.63 -0.08
CA GLN A 23 2.93 2.52 0.80
C GLN A 23 2.23 2.62 2.16
N ILE A 24 2.18 3.81 2.76
CA ILE A 24 1.42 4.04 4.01
C ILE A 24 -0.06 3.70 3.80
N LEU A 25 -0.66 4.18 2.70
CA LEU A 25 -2.06 3.92 2.40
C LEU A 25 -2.33 2.43 2.17
N ILE A 26 -1.45 1.71 1.49
CA ILE A 26 -1.57 0.24 1.29
C ILE A 26 -1.55 -0.47 2.65
N VAL A 27 -0.64 -0.10 3.56
CA VAL A 27 -0.58 -0.72 4.89
C VAL A 27 -1.89 -0.46 5.67
N LEU A 28 -2.39 0.77 5.66
CA LEU A 28 -3.60 1.16 6.39
C LEU A 28 -4.88 0.52 5.82
N PHE A 29 -5.04 0.50 4.50
CA PHE A 29 -6.26 0.04 3.84
C PHE A 29 -6.24 -1.43 3.43
N THR A 30 -5.07 -2.07 3.41
CA THR A 30 -4.91 -3.47 3.00
C THR A 30 -4.32 -4.33 4.10
N SER A 31 -3.10 -4.03 4.55
CA SER A 31 -2.37 -4.89 5.51
C SER A 31 -3.14 -5.04 6.81
N ILE A 32 -3.46 -3.92 7.49
CA ILE A 32 -4.14 -3.94 8.79
C ILE A 32 -5.53 -4.63 8.72
N PRO A 33 -6.42 -4.32 7.75
CA PRO A 33 -7.68 -5.02 7.59
C PRO A 33 -7.53 -6.51 7.28
N LEU A 34 -6.54 -6.90 6.47
CA LEU A 34 -6.28 -8.31 6.19
C LEU A 34 -5.77 -9.04 7.43
N THR A 35 -4.82 -8.48 8.16
CA THR A 35 -4.32 -9.05 9.43
C THR A 35 -5.46 -9.30 10.41
N TYR A 36 -6.39 -8.35 10.53
CA TYR A 36 -7.58 -8.53 11.36
C TYR A 36 -8.46 -9.70 10.88
N ARG A 37 -8.73 -9.80 9.57
CA ARG A 37 -9.53 -10.89 8.99
C ARG A 37 -8.86 -12.26 9.16
N PHE A 38 -7.54 -12.34 8.96
CA PHE A 38 -6.78 -13.58 9.14
C PHE A 38 -6.74 -14.02 10.60
N LYS A 39 -6.47 -13.10 11.52
CA LYS A 39 -6.54 -13.39 12.97
C LYS A 39 -7.90 -13.94 13.38
N LYS A 40 -8.99 -13.32 12.90
CA LYS A 40 -10.36 -13.78 13.19
C LYS A 40 -10.65 -15.17 12.61
N LYS A 41 -10.08 -15.52 11.46
CA LYS A 41 -10.36 -16.77 10.75
C LYS A 41 -9.50 -17.95 11.23
N TYR A 42 -8.24 -17.70 11.58
CA TYR A 42 -7.26 -18.75 11.87
C TYR A 42 -6.74 -18.76 13.31
N GLY A 43 -7.08 -17.74 14.11
CA GLY A 43 -6.69 -17.67 15.52
C GLY A 43 -5.18 -17.69 15.69
N ASP A 44 -4.69 -18.60 16.53
CA ASP A 44 -3.28 -18.71 16.93
C ASP A 44 -2.37 -19.27 15.83
N LEU A 45 -2.94 -19.82 14.76
CA LEU A 45 -2.18 -20.30 13.61
C LEU A 45 -1.69 -19.15 12.68
N PHE A 46 -2.03 -17.91 13.04
CA PHE A 46 -1.57 -16.69 12.38
C PHE A 46 -1.04 -15.69 13.39
N ASP A 47 0.27 -15.40 13.33
CA ASP A 47 0.92 -14.43 14.21
C ASP A 47 0.62 -13.00 13.76
N SER A 48 -0.54 -12.52 14.19
CA SER A 48 -0.98 -11.14 13.94
C SER A 48 -0.07 -10.10 14.58
N LEU A 49 0.62 -10.41 15.69
CA LEU A 49 1.42 -9.43 16.43
C LEU A 49 2.64 -9.03 15.61
N ILE A 50 3.34 -10.01 15.02
CA ILE A 50 4.48 -9.74 14.15
C ILE A 50 4.08 -8.85 12.97
N VAL A 51 2.94 -9.14 12.32
CA VAL A 51 2.47 -8.36 11.17
C VAL A 51 2.07 -6.93 11.55
N TYR A 52 1.44 -6.74 12.72
CA TYR A 52 1.12 -5.39 13.22
C TYR A 52 2.38 -4.59 13.54
N ILE A 53 3.38 -5.21 14.19
CA ILE A 53 4.65 -4.54 14.49
C ILE A 53 5.35 -4.13 13.19
N GLN A 54 5.44 -5.03 12.20
CA GLN A 54 6.04 -4.72 10.90
C GLN A 54 5.29 -3.59 10.18
N SER A 55 3.95 -3.61 10.22
CA SER A 55 3.10 -2.56 9.64
C SER A 55 3.35 -1.21 10.30
N ILE A 56 3.44 -1.16 11.64
CA ILE A 56 3.74 0.06 12.40
C ILE A 56 5.13 0.59 12.06
N ILE A 57 6.15 -0.28 12.05
CA ILE A 57 7.53 0.11 11.70
C ILE A 57 7.57 0.69 10.28
N SER A 58 6.93 0.03 9.31
CA SER A 58 6.85 0.52 7.93
C SER A 58 6.20 1.91 7.86
N ILE A 59 5.06 2.10 8.52
CA ILE A 59 4.37 3.40 8.58
C ILE A 59 5.29 4.47 9.18
N ILE A 60 5.96 4.19 10.30
CA ILE A 60 6.86 5.15 10.96
C ILE A 60 8.01 5.54 10.04
N ILE A 61 8.66 4.57 9.39
CA ILE A 61 9.76 4.83 8.45
C ILE A 61 9.30 5.77 7.33
N HIS A 62 8.16 5.47 6.70
CA HIS A 62 7.64 6.29 5.62
C HIS A 62 7.16 7.66 6.10
N LEU A 63 6.58 7.76 7.30
CA LEU A 63 6.22 9.06 7.89
C LEU A 63 7.46 9.94 8.14
N CYS A 64 8.54 9.37 8.66
CA CYS A 64 9.82 10.08 8.84
C CYS A 64 10.38 10.58 7.50
N ILE A 65 10.35 9.73 6.47
CA ILE A 65 10.79 10.10 5.11
C ILE A 65 9.93 11.24 4.55
N ASN A 66 8.59 11.14 4.67
CA ASN A 66 7.68 12.22 4.27
C ASN A 66 7.98 13.51 5.02
N PHE A 67 8.13 13.46 6.33
CA PHE A 67 8.43 14.62 7.14
C PHE A 67 9.70 15.34 6.68
N LEU A 68 10.80 14.59 6.46
CA LEU A 68 12.07 15.17 5.99
C LEU A 68 11.94 15.84 4.61
N VAL A 69 11.22 15.21 3.67
CA VAL A 69 11.03 15.76 2.33
C VAL A 69 10.14 16.99 2.36
N TYR A 70 9.02 16.97 3.08
CA TYR A 70 8.16 18.15 3.21
C TYR A 70 8.84 19.28 3.97
N TYR A 71 9.65 18.98 4.98
CA TYR A 71 10.47 19.98 5.67
C TYR A 71 11.46 20.65 4.71
N ALA A 72 12.18 19.87 3.90
CA ALA A 72 13.08 20.40 2.88
C ALA A 72 12.32 21.23 1.82
N LEU A 73 11.13 20.78 1.43
CA LEU A 73 10.29 21.46 0.44
C LEU A 73 9.81 22.83 0.94
N ILE A 74 9.37 22.93 2.21
CA ILE A 74 8.95 24.20 2.83
C ILE A 74 10.11 25.20 2.93
N ARG A 75 11.34 24.71 3.16
CA ARG A 75 12.55 25.54 3.16
C ARG A 75 13.04 25.90 1.75
N CYS A 76 12.46 25.30 0.71
CA CYS A 76 12.79 25.63 -0.66
C CYS A 76 12.10 26.93 -1.07
N HIS A 77 12.87 27.99 -1.30
CA HIS A 77 12.34 29.29 -1.72
C HIS A 77 11.89 29.31 -3.19
N ASN A 78 12.07 28.22 -3.94
CA ASN A 78 11.68 28.14 -5.35
C ASN A 78 10.26 27.58 -5.51
N GLN A 79 9.30 28.47 -5.75
CA GLN A 79 7.89 28.13 -5.90
C GLN A 79 7.62 27.10 -7.01
N TYR A 80 8.37 27.12 -8.11
CA TYR A 80 8.18 26.17 -9.20
C TYR A 80 8.47 24.72 -8.79
N ILE A 81 9.47 24.53 -7.92
CA ILE A 81 9.81 23.21 -7.36
C ILE A 81 8.69 22.75 -6.42
N VAL A 82 8.23 23.64 -5.53
CA VAL A 82 7.15 23.33 -4.58
C VAL A 82 5.87 22.95 -5.32
N TYR A 83 5.42 23.76 -6.28
CA TYR A 83 4.21 23.47 -7.04
C TYR A 83 4.34 22.21 -7.90
N GLY A 84 5.47 22.03 -8.60
CA GLY A 84 5.71 20.83 -9.40
C GLY A 84 5.59 19.58 -8.55
N PHE A 85 6.29 19.54 -7.42
CA PHE A 85 6.25 18.42 -6.49
C PHE A 85 4.84 18.16 -5.96
N LEU A 86 4.11 19.17 -5.49
CA LEU A 86 2.76 19.01 -4.94
C LEU A 86 1.75 18.52 -6.00
N VAL A 87 1.81 19.04 -7.22
CA VAL A 87 0.98 18.56 -8.34
C VAL A 87 1.29 17.09 -8.64
N GLY A 88 2.56 16.69 -8.56
CA GLY A 88 2.99 15.30 -8.76
C GLY A 88 2.40 14.37 -7.70
N ASN A 89 2.43 14.80 -6.43
CA ASN A 89 1.80 14.07 -5.33
C ASN A 89 0.29 13.90 -5.55
N LEU A 90 -0.39 15.01 -5.87
CA LEU A 90 -1.84 15.00 -6.06
C LEU A 90 -2.27 14.06 -7.19
N ILE A 91 -1.60 14.12 -8.34
CA ILE A 91 -1.90 13.26 -9.48
C ILE A 91 -1.68 11.78 -9.11
N THR A 92 -0.55 11.45 -8.48
CA THR A 92 -0.26 10.07 -8.08
C THR A 92 -1.29 9.53 -7.09
N ILE A 93 -1.71 10.32 -6.10
CA ILE A 93 -2.76 9.92 -5.15
C ILE A 93 -4.07 9.64 -5.90
N ILE A 94 -4.53 10.56 -6.76
CA ILE A 94 -5.78 10.41 -7.52
C ILE A 94 -5.73 9.14 -8.39
N MET A 95 -4.63 8.91 -9.11
CA MET A 95 -4.47 7.72 -9.95
C MET A 95 -4.36 6.42 -9.14
N SER A 96 -3.94 6.49 -7.88
CA SER A 96 -3.72 5.32 -7.04
C SER A 96 -4.92 4.96 -6.19
N ILE A 97 -5.87 5.87 -5.95
CA ILE A 97 -7.07 5.64 -5.12
C ILE A 97 -7.82 4.37 -5.53
N GLY A 98 -7.99 4.12 -6.82
CA GLY A 98 -8.67 2.91 -7.32
C GLY A 98 -7.92 1.60 -7.05
N LYS A 99 -6.63 1.67 -6.71
CA LYS A 99 -5.77 0.54 -6.37
C LYS A 99 -5.58 0.36 -4.86
N LEU A 100 -6.11 1.26 -4.04
CA LEU A 100 -6.04 1.14 -2.58
C LEU A 100 -7.07 0.14 -2.06
N GLY A 101 -6.69 -0.61 -1.01
CA GLY A 101 -7.54 -1.60 -0.36
C GLY A 101 -7.30 -3.04 -0.82
N ILE A 102 -8.20 -3.93 -0.42
CA ILE A 102 -8.06 -5.38 -0.64
C ILE A 102 -8.47 -5.73 -2.09
N ASN A 103 -7.49 -5.72 -3.00
CA ASN A 103 -7.59 -6.25 -4.35
C ASN A 103 -6.69 -7.50 -4.50
N LYS A 104 -6.80 -8.22 -5.63
CA LYS A 104 -6.02 -9.45 -5.88
C LYS A 104 -4.51 -9.22 -5.71
N THR A 105 -3.99 -8.13 -6.27
CA THR A 105 -2.56 -7.80 -6.23
C THR A 105 -2.07 -7.54 -4.81
N ASN A 106 -2.72 -6.62 -4.09
CA ASN A 106 -2.34 -6.26 -2.72
C ASN A 106 -2.52 -7.42 -1.75
N TYR A 107 -3.51 -8.28 -1.99
CA TYR A 107 -3.72 -9.49 -1.22
C TYR A 107 -2.56 -10.48 -1.41
N PHE A 108 -2.19 -10.77 -2.66
CA PHE A 108 -1.10 -11.70 -2.95
C PHE A 108 0.25 -11.18 -2.41
N GLU A 109 0.50 -9.88 -2.59
CA GLU A 109 1.67 -9.21 -2.03
C GLU A 109 1.69 -9.28 -0.50
N TYR A 110 0.53 -9.13 0.15
CA TYR A 110 0.40 -9.29 1.60
C TYR A 110 0.77 -10.71 2.06
N ILE A 111 0.27 -11.75 1.39
CA ILE A 111 0.58 -13.15 1.73
C ILE A 111 2.07 -13.43 1.59
N ASN A 112 2.68 -13.00 0.48
CA ASN A 112 4.09 -13.23 0.21
C ASN A 112 5.00 -12.47 1.19
N THR A 113 4.67 -11.20 1.47
CA THR A 113 5.43 -10.36 2.41
C THR A 113 5.37 -10.94 3.82
N ASN A 114 4.22 -11.48 4.23
CA ASN A 114 3.98 -11.97 5.59
C ASN A 114 4.01 -13.50 5.71
N LYS A 115 4.64 -14.22 4.77
CA LYS A 115 4.66 -15.70 4.77
C LYS A 115 5.06 -16.34 6.09
N LYS A 116 5.99 -15.69 6.83
CA LYS A 116 6.52 -16.16 8.11
C LYS A 116 5.50 -16.06 9.26
N ALA A 117 4.44 -15.27 9.10
CA ALA A 117 3.40 -15.11 10.10
C ALA A 117 2.30 -16.19 10.00
N PHE A 118 2.33 -17.01 8.95
CA PHE A 118 1.39 -18.11 8.76
C PHE A 118 2.02 -19.43 9.20
N ALA A 119 1.24 -20.28 9.87
CA ALA A 119 1.57 -21.70 9.96
C ALA A 119 1.67 -22.31 8.54
N GLU A 120 2.63 -23.22 8.33
CA GLU A 120 2.94 -23.79 7.01
C GLU A 120 1.72 -24.43 6.34
N GLU A 121 0.90 -25.15 7.11
CA GLU A 121 -0.33 -25.79 6.65
C GLU A 121 -1.36 -24.79 6.10
N ILE A 122 -1.49 -23.60 6.72
CA ILE A 122 -2.40 -22.55 6.29
C ILE A 122 -1.85 -21.87 5.05
N TYR A 123 -0.55 -21.57 5.05
CA TYR A 123 0.11 -20.94 3.92
C TYR A 123 -0.10 -21.77 2.64
N LEU A 124 0.20 -23.08 2.70
CA LEU A 124 -0.02 -24.01 1.60
C LEU A 124 -1.49 -24.10 1.19
N THR A 125 -2.41 -24.08 2.16
CA THR A 125 -3.86 -24.10 1.87
C THR A 125 -4.30 -22.84 1.12
N ILE A 126 -3.78 -21.66 1.49
CA ILE A 126 -4.11 -20.39 0.84
C ILE A 126 -3.52 -20.35 -0.57
N THR A 127 -2.23 -20.69 -0.73
CA THR A 127 -1.57 -20.67 -2.05
C THR A 127 -2.15 -21.74 -2.99
N ASN A 128 -2.43 -22.94 -2.51
CA ASN A 128 -3.00 -24.01 -3.35
C ASN A 128 -4.49 -23.77 -3.65
N LYS A 129 -5.26 -23.20 -2.71
CA LYS A 129 -6.66 -22.80 -3.02
C LYS A 129 -6.70 -21.63 -3.98
N GLU A 130 -5.70 -20.75 -4.00
CA GLU A 130 -5.66 -19.61 -4.92
C GLU A 130 -5.26 -19.97 -6.34
N GLU A 131 -4.49 -21.05 -6.56
CA GLU A 131 -4.42 -21.69 -7.89
C GLU A 131 -5.80 -22.19 -8.38
N VAL A 132 -6.72 -22.48 -7.44
CA VAL A 132 -8.09 -22.92 -7.73
C VAL A 132 -9.11 -21.75 -7.70
N HIS A 133 -8.79 -20.59 -7.11
CA HIS A 133 -9.75 -19.52 -6.80
C HIS A 133 -10.01 -18.52 -7.94
N ASP A 134 -9.42 -18.72 -9.13
CA ASP A 134 -9.89 -18.02 -10.34
C ASP A 134 -11.30 -18.46 -10.79
N THR A 135 -11.85 -19.54 -10.21
CA THR A 135 -13.28 -19.92 -10.40
C THR A 135 -14.26 -19.24 -9.44
N PHE A 136 -13.85 -18.82 -8.24
CA PHE A 136 -14.80 -18.45 -7.18
C PHE A 136 -15.00 -16.94 -6.98
N ILE A 137 -14.12 -16.09 -7.51
CA ILE A 137 -14.34 -14.63 -7.48
C ILE A 137 -15.41 -14.20 -8.51
N MET A 138 -15.76 -15.05 -9.49
CA MET A 138 -16.90 -14.82 -10.39
C MET A 138 -18.27 -14.96 -9.68
N GLU A 139 -18.40 -15.82 -8.66
CA GLU A 139 -19.71 -16.05 -8.00
C GLU A 139 -20.18 -14.89 -7.11
N ARG A 140 -19.26 -14.16 -6.44
CA ARG A 140 -19.67 -13.01 -5.61
C ARG A 140 -20.05 -11.77 -6.41
N CYS A 141 -19.66 -11.69 -7.69
CA CYS A 141 -20.10 -10.61 -8.57
C CYS A 141 -21.46 -10.90 -9.22
N THR A 142 -21.88 -12.18 -9.33
CA THR A 142 -23.22 -12.54 -9.82
C THR A 142 -24.30 -12.49 -8.74
N ASP A 143 -23.98 -12.73 -7.47
CA ASP A 143 -24.98 -12.74 -6.38
C ASP A 143 -25.39 -11.37 -5.84
N LYS A 144 -24.70 -10.28 -6.22
CA LYS A 144 -25.14 -8.91 -5.90
C LYS A 144 -26.09 -8.29 -6.94
N LYS A 145 -26.60 -9.09 -7.88
CA LYS A 145 -27.58 -8.66 -8.90
C LYS A 145 -28.98 -9.28 -8.74
N ARG A 146 -29.33 -9.80 -7.56
CA ARG A 146 -30.71 -10.19 -7.21
C ARG A 146 -31.29 -9.28 -6.15
#